data_AF-A0A3S4FQH1-F1
#
_entry.id   AF-A0A3S4FQH1-F1
#
_cell.length_a   1.000
_cell.length_b   1.000
_cell.length_c   1.000
_cell.angle_alpha   90.00
_cell.angle_beta   90.00
_cell.angle_gamma   90.00
#
_symmetry.space_group_name_H-M   'P 1'
#
loop_
_entity.id
_entity.type
_entity.pdbx_description
1 polymer ?
#
loop_
_entity_poly.entity_id
_entity_poly.type
_entity_poly.pdbx_seq_one_letter_code
_entity_poly.pdbx_strand_id
1 'polypeptide(L)' 'MIREAARAGAHIINDVRSLSEPSALEAAAETGLPVSLMHMQGNPKTMQEGAEI' A
#
# COMPACT_ATOMS: atom_id res chain seq x y z
N MET A 1 -0.16 10.91 2.09
CA MET A 1 -0.89 10.28 3.21
C MET A 1 0.02 9.47 4.14
N ILE A 2 0.93 8.63 3.63
CA ILE A 2 1.78 7.73 4.47
C ILE A 2 2.47 8.47 5.65
N ARG A 3 3.19 9.55 5.36
CA ARG A 3 3.92 10.33 6.38
C ARG A 3 3.00 10.92 7.44
N GLU A 4 1.88 11.50 7.02
CA GLU A 4 0.91 12.11 7.94
C GLU A 4 0.19 11.06 8.79
N ALA A 5 -0.14 9.90 8.23
CA ALA A 5 -0.72 8.79 8.98
C ALA A 5 0.24 8.28 10.07
N ALA A 6 1.53 8.15 9.75
CA ALA A 6 2.55 7.80 10.73
C ALA A 6 2.66 8.86 11.83
N ARG A 7 2.69 10.16 11.48
CA ARG A 7 2.69 11.27 12.45
C ARG A 7 1.44 11.27 13.35
N ALA A 8 0.30 10.83 12.82
CA ALA A 8 -0.96 10.72 13.56
C ALA A 8 -1.07 9.45 14.43
N GLY A 9 -0.05 8.58 14.45
CA GLY A 9 -0.02 7.37 15.28
C GLY A 9 -0.46 6.08 14.58
N ALA A 10 -0.38 6.01 13.25
CA ALA A 10 -0.51 4.74 12.56
C ALA A 10 0.67 3.81 12.92
N HIS A 11 0.37 2.51 13.07
CA HIS A 11 1.35 1.50 13.47
C HIS A 11 1.74 0.54 12.33
N ILE A 12 0.99 0.55 11.22
CA ILE A 12 1.22 -0.31 10.07
C ILE A 12 0.81 0.42 8.79
N ILE A 13 1.56 0.22 7.72
CA ILE A 13 1.18 0.63 6.37
C ILE A 13 0.56 -0.59 5.67
N ASN A 14 -0.71 -0.50 5.32
CA ASN A 14 -1.41 -1.50 4.54
C ASN A 14 -1.75 -0.93 3.16
N ASP A 15 -0.90 -1.18 2.17
CA ASP A 15 -1.05 -0.62 0.83
C ASP A 15 -1.41 -1.71 -0.19
N VAL A 16 -2.67 -1.67 -0.66
CA VAL A 16 -3.20 -2.58 -1.70
C VAL A 16 -2.46 -2.47 -3.03
N ARG A 17 -1.72 -1.37 -3.26
CA ARG A 17 -0.92 -1.14 -4.45
C ARG A 17 0.55 -1.51 -4.27
N SER A 18 0.92 -2.09 -3.13
CA SER A 18 2.29 -2.52 -2.84
C SER A 18 3.35 -1.42 -3.05
N LEU A 19 3.06 -0.19 -2.58
CA LEU A 19 3.95 0.97 -2.68
C LEU A 19 4.34 1.37 -4.10
N SER A 20 3.52 1.03 -5.11
CA SER A 20 3.82 1.30 -6.52
C SER A 20 3.51 2.75 -6.96
N GLU A 21 2.81 3.52 -6.14
CA GLU A 21 2.61 4.96 -6.41
C GLU A 21 3.93 5.73 -6.27
N PRO A 22 4.14 6.80 -7.06
CA PRO A 22 5.32 7.64 -6.93
C PRO A 22 5.53 8.10 -5.48
N SER A 23 6.78 7.98 -5.01
CA SER A 23 7.20 8.37 -3.66
C SER A 23 6.65 7.52 -2.51
N ALA A 24 5.83 6.48 -2.77
CA ALA A 24 5.26 5.65 -1.72
C ALA A 24 6.32 4.81 -1.00
N LEU A 25 7.30 4.28 -1.75
CA LEU A 25 8.40 3.50 -1.20
C LEU A 25 9.27 4.33 -0.26
N GLU A 26 9.69 5.51 -0.72
CA GLU A 26 10.51 6.44 0.06
C GLU A 26 9.74 6.94 1.29
N ALA A 27 8.46 7.28 1.12
CA ALA A 27 7.61 7.69 2.23
C ALA A 27 7.44 6.57 3.26
N ALA A 28 7.27 5.31 2.85
CA ALA A 28 7.16 4.18 3.77
C ALA A 28 8.46 3.93 4.53
N ALA A 29 9.60 3.95 3.83
CA ALA A 29 10.93 3.77 4.41
C ALA A 29 11.23 4.79 5.52
N GLU A 30 10.84 6.05 5.32
CA GLU A 30 11.03 7.10 6.33
C GLU A 30 10.22 6.88 7.62
N THR A 31 9.09 6.18 7.56
CA THR A 31 8.27 5.95 8.76
C THR A 31 8.84 4.86 9.67
N GLY A 32 9.63 3.93 9.14
CA GLY A 32 10.05 2.72 9.84
C GLY A 32 8.90 1.78 10.25
N LEU A 33 7.67 2.04 9.79
CA LEU A 33 6.52 1.20 10.10
C LEU A 33 6.57 -0.12 9.32
N PRO A 34 6.09 -1.23 9.89
CA PRO A 34 5.84 -2.45 9.16
C PRO A 34 4.92 -2.19 7.95
N VAL A 35 5.19 -2.89 6.84
CA VAL A 35 4.41 -2.78 5.60
C VAL A 35 3.81 -4.14 5.24
N SER A 36 2.50 -4.16 5.02
CA SER A 36 1.80 -5.28 4.39
C SER A 36 1.71 -5.04 2.88
N LEU A 37 2.38 -5.88 2.10
CA LEU A 37 2.31 -5.86 0.64
C LEU A 37 1.21 -6.81 0.16
N MET A 38 0.44 -6.37 -0.84
CA MET A 38 -0.62 -7.18 -1.43
C MET A 38 -0.30 -7.47 -2.88
N HIS A 39 -0.32 -8.76 -3.24
CA HIS A 39 -0.34 -9.14 -4.64
C HIS A 39 -1.66 -8.66 -5.26
N MET A 40 -1.55 -8.05 -6.44
CA MET A 40 -2.69 -7.56 -7.20
C MET A 40 -2.55 -7.98 -8.65
N GLN A 41 -3.59 -8.61 -9.18
CA GLN A 41 -3.74 -8.88 -10.61
C GLN A 41 -4.40 -7.67 -11.28
N GLY A 42 -3.64 -6.90 -12.06
CA GLY A 42 -4.16 -5.71 -12.75
C GLY A 42 -4.33 -4.50 -11.84
N ASN A 43 -5.56 -3.97 -11.71
CA ASN A 43 -5.92 -2.75 -10.96
C ASN A 43 -7.02 -3.10 -9.95
N PRO A 44 -7.11 -2.45 -8.75
CA PRO A 44 -8.16 -2.78 -7.78
C PRO A 44 -9.58 -2.72 -8.32
N LYS A 45 -9.83 -1.90 -9.34
CA LYS A 45 -11.16 -1.76 -9.94
C LYS A 45 -11.55 -2.94 -10.84
N THR A 46 -10.60 -3.67 -11.40
CA THR A 46 -10.85 -4.72 -12.42
C THR A 46 -10.33 -6.10 -12.00
N MET A 47 -9.61 -6.20 -10.88
CA MET A 47 -8.99 -7.46 -10.45
C MET A 47 -9.98 -8.62 -10.23
N GLN A 48 -11.27 -8.33 -10.04
CA GLN A 48 -12.33 -9.32 -9.87
C GLN A 48 -12.98 -9.77 -11.19
N GLU A 49 -12.77 -9.05 -12.29
CA GLU A 49 -13.35 -9.41 -13.59
C GLU A 49 -12.67 -10.65 -14.20
N GLY A 50 -11.43 -10.94 -13.79
CA GLY A 50 -10.69 -12.15 -14.16
C GLY A 50 -10.61 -13.19 -13.04
N ALA A 51 -11.42 -13.06 -12.00
CA ALA A 51 -11.50 -14.05 -10.93
C ALA A 51 -12.34 -15.24 -11.42
N GLU A 52 -11.68 -16.30 -11.89
CA GLU A 52 -12.35 -17.58 -12.08
C GLU A 52 -12.62 -18.20 -10.69
N ILE A 53 -13.88 -18.57 -10.45
CA ILE A 53 -14.35 -19.21 -9.21
C ILE A 53 -14.35 -20.73 -9.38
#